data_AF-A0A661R1N5-F1
#
_entry.id   AF-A0A661R1N5-F1
#
_cell.length_a   1.000
_cell.length_b   1.000
_cell.length_c   1.000
_cell.angle_alpha   90.00
_cell.angle_beta   90.00
_cell.angle_gamma   90.00
#
_symmetry.space_group_name_H-M   'P 1'
#
loop_
_entity.id
_entity.type
_entity.pdbx_description
1 polymer ?
#
loop_
_entity_poly.entity_id
_entity_poly.type
_entity_poly.pdbx_seq_one_letter_code
_entity_poly.pdbx_strand_id
1 'polypeptide(L)'
;MSNPAKIRSDLVSVPIKVDSAIVYNIKDPITGSFFRLREPEYWLINQLDGKTAYDDIASRFQSKFQLNITADAVRQFVELLGKLFFLDDGRAEQAVSRASYNAARGGSRLSRLLFVKVKAFNPGRFLDWLANKYSMFHNWFWAVVATIVILLGISLLISNSEYFYVDLGEIFNIGSLIAVVISLFVIVSTHEFAHAVICRHFGGEVREVGFLLLYFQPCFYSDLSDAWLFPKKSQRLAVTWAGPAMQLFLFAIAIIFWRLTVIGTFPNEVARIITVVCWVTMLFNFNPLIKLDGYYLLSDWVDIPNLRRKSFAYFGNVFKRVVLGWPIPAQQISTRERRIYLTYAVFAVAYSVFLLLYLLVIVAQFLLARLGGWGLLGLVIVLVIAMRSGVATLFRGTVKHIGYMKQAFKNKYRLLAWLLALSSLGYGLFGIPFPHRVTGEVTVQPVEEFSLLLNEFGLLERRLKKRGANPGSKSSYLQMTSNEMASLDLIPLIKDNNQVKNGDTLAILVSNQVTKEIVANIAELDKFESQLAL
;
A
#
# COMPACT_ATOMS: atom_id res chain seq x y z
N MET A 1 -24.84 -6.05 52.43
CA MET A 1 -23.39 -6.01 52.61
C MET A 1 -22.75 -6.58 51.36
N SER A 2 -22.28 -5.72 50.47
CA SER A 2 -21.57 -6.15 49.26
C SER A 2 -20.23 -6.73 49.68
N ASN A 3 -19.94 -7.97 49.27
CA ASN A 3 -18.61 -8.55 49.49
C ASN A 3 -17.55 -7.59 48.92
N PRO A 4 -16.51 -7.24 49.69
CA PRO A 4 -15.41 -6.43 49.19
C PRO A 4 -14.70 -7.18 48.06
N ALA A 5 -14.58 -6.54 46.91
CA ALA A 5 -13.95 -7.12 45.73
C ALA A 5 -12.43 -7.14 45.89
N LYS A 6 -11.81 -8.25 45.46
CA LYS A 6 -10.36 -8.44 45.45
C LYS A 6 -9.87 -8.50 44.00
N ILE A 7 -8.77 -7.82 43.70
CA ILE A 7 -8.11 -7.93 42.39
C ILE A 7 -7.26 -9.19 42.29
N ARG A 8 -7.19 -9.74 41.08
CA ARG A 8 -6.27 -10.84 40.76
C ARG A 8 -4.80 -10.42 40.91
N SER A 9 -4.01 -11.26 41.57
CA SER A 9 -2.59 -11.00 41.85
C SER A 9 -1.65 -11.17 40.65
N ASP A 10 -2.15 -11.65 39.51
CA ASP A 10 -1.36 -11.95 38.31
C ASP A 10 -1.27 -10.77 37.32
N LEU A 11 -2.00 -9.68 37.57
CA LEU A 11 -1.98 -8.48 36.72
C LEU A 11 -0.61 -7.79 36.79
N VAL A 12 0.02 -7.60 35.63
CA VAL A 12 1.30 -6.88 35.53
C VAL A 12 1.00 -5.41 35.25
N SER A 13 1.54 -4.51 36.09
CA SER A 13 1.37 -3.06 35.91
C SER A 13 2.72 -2.36 35.73
N VAL A 14 2.81 -1.48 34.72
CA VAL A 14 4.02 -0.70 34.43
C VAL A 14 3.66 0.79 34.35
N PRO A 15 4.35 1.67 35.12
CA PRO A 15 4.17 3.12 35.03
C PRO A 15 4.86 3.67 33.77
N ILE A 16 4.16 4.55 33.06
CA ILE A 16 4.64 5.25 31.87
C ILE A 16 4.38 6.73 32.02
N LYS A 17 5.41 7.55 31.80
CA LYS A 17 5.28 9.01 31.78
C LYS A 17 4.85 9.46 30.39
N VAL A 18 3.66 10.05 30.28
CA VAL A 18 3.12 10.62 29.03
C VAL A 18 2.80 12.09 29.29
N ASP A 19 3.44 13.00 28.55
CA ASP A 19 3.22 14.46 28.65
C ASP A 19 3.20 14.99 30.09
N SER A 20 4.19 14.56 30.89
CA SER A 20 4.38 14.90 32.31
C SER A 20 3.40 14.29 33.31
N ALA A 21 2.38 13.55 32.86
CA ALA A 21 1.49 12.76 33.73
C ALA A 21 1.94 11.30 33.81
N ILE A 22 1.76 10.66 34.98
CA ILE A 22 2.00 9.23 35.16
C ILE A 22 0.73 8.47 34.79
N VAL A 23 0.88 7.51 33.89
CA VAL A 23 -0.19 6.64 33.42
C VAL A 23 0.28 5.19 33.58
N TYR A 24 -0.60 4.31 34.06
CA TYR A 24 -0.28 2.91 34.32
C TYR A 24 -0.86 2.02 33.22
N ASN A 25 0.00 1.25 32.56
CA ASN A 25 -0.44 0.20 31.65
C ASN A 25 -0.56 -1.11 32.44
N ILE A 26 -1.76 -1.69 32.47
CA ILE A 26 -2.02 -3.01 33.07
C ILE A 26 -2.20 -4.03 31.94
N LYS A 27 -1.49 -5.15 32.06
CA LYS A 27 -1.63 -6.35 31.22
C LYS A 27 -2.36 -7.43 32.03
N ASP A 28 -3.44 -7.95 31.45
CA ASP A 28 -4.04 -9.20 31.92
C ASP A 28 -3.32 -10.38 31.25
N PRO A 29 -2.61 -11.23 32.02
CA PRO A 29 -1.84 -12.31 31.44
C PRO A 29 -2.73 -13.43 30.85
N ILE A 30 -4.01 -13.54 31.22
CA ILE A 30 -4.89 -14.60 30.72
C ILE A 30 -5.58 -14.17 29.42
N THR A 31 -6.17 -12.96 29.40
CA THR A 31 -6.82 -12.44 28.18
C THR A 31 -5.84 -11.86 27.16
N GLY A 32 -4.61 -11.50 27.57
CA GLY A 32 -3.67 -10.76 26.74
C GLY A 32 -4.10 -9.32 26.46
N SER A 33 -5.12 -8.80 27.17
CA SER A 33 -5.65 -7.45 26.96
C SER A 33 -4.84 -6.41 27.72
N PHE A 34 -4.69 -5.23 27.12
CA PHE A 34 -3.99 -4.07 27.69
C PHE A 34 -4.96 -2.96 28.01
N PHE A 35 -4.80 -2.40 29.21
CA PHE A 35 -5.59 -1.29 29.69
C PHE A 35 -4.66 -0.18 30.15
N ARG A 36 -4.99 1.05 29.78
CA ARG A 36 -4.24 2.24 30.16
C ARG A 36 -5.10 3.01 31.15
N LEU A 37 -4.58 3.16 32.37
CA LEU A 37 -5.27 3.76 33.50
C LEU A 37 -4.53 5.01 33.97
N ARG A 38 -5.29 6.03 34.34
CA ARG A 38 -4.74 7.23 34.96
C ARG A 38 -4.40 6.96 36.43
N GLU A 39 -3.59 7.82 37.03
CA GLU A 39 -3.20 7.70 38.44
C GLU A 39 -4.38 7.51 39.42
N PRO A 40 -5.52 8.23 39.31
CA PRO A 40 -6.63 8.02 40.23
C PRO A 40 -7.30 6.65 40.07
N GLU A 41 -7.42 6.18 38.83
CA GLU A 41 -8.02 4.87 38.50
C GLU A 41 -7.13 3.73 38.99
N TYR A 42 -5.81 3.86 38.78
CA TYR A 42 -4.83 2.88 39.25
C TYR A 42 -4.77 2.81 40.78
N TRP A 43 -4.85 3.96 41.44
CA TRP A 43 -4.91 3.98 42.90
C TRP A 43 -6.17 3.30 43.44
N LEU A 44 -7.33 3.52 42.80
CA LEU A 44 -8.59 2.89 43.18
C LEU A 44 -8.51 1.36 43.05
N ILE A 45 -7.89 0.88 41.98
CA ILE A 45 -7.58 -0.54 41.79
C ILE A 45 -6.71 -1.05 42.95
N ASN A 46 -5.60 -0.39 43.28
CA ASN A 46 -4.73 -0.85 44.39
C ASN A 46 -5.38 -0.83 45.79
N GLN A 47 -6.57 -0.23 45.97
CA GLN A 47 -7.32 -0.30 47.22
C GLN A 47 -8.28 -1.50 47.31
N LEU A 48 -8.50 -2.24 46.22
CA LEU A 48 -9.40 -3.42 46.21
C LEU A 48 -8.67 -4.67 46.74
N ASP A 49 -8.46 -4.70 48.05
CA ASP A 49 -7.77 -5.76 48.79
C ASP A 49 -8.68 -6.94 49.21
N GLY A 50 -9.98 -6.85 48.91
CA GLY A 50 -10.98 -7.83 49.34
C GLY A 50 -11.38 -7.73 50.81
N LYS A 51 -11.06 -6.63 51.50
CA LYS A 51 -11.43 -6.40 52.91
C LYS A 51 -12.03 -5.02 53.17
N THR A 52 -11.61 -3.99 52.44
CA THR A 52 -12.12 -2.62 52.64
C THR A 52 -13.52 -2.42 52.06
N ALA A 53 -14.39 -1.73 52.81
CA ALA A 53 -15.72 -1.36 52.36
C ALA A 53 -15.66 -0.22 51.31
N TYR A 54 -16.63 -0.19 50.39
CA TYR A 54 -16.65 0.81 49.30
C TYR A 54 -16.79 2.25 49.80
N ASP A 55 -17.46 2.46 50.94
CA ASP A 55 -17.60 3.77 51.58
C ASP A 55 -16.25 4.30 52.10
N ASP A 56 -15.41 3.41 52.65
CA ASP A 56 -14.06 3.75 53.12
C ASP A 56 -13.14 4.08 51.95
N ILE A 57 -13.25 3.33 50.85
CA ILE A 57 -12.48 3.60 49.63
C ILE A 57 -12.86 4.95 49.04
N ALA A 58 -14.16 5.29 48.98
CA ALA A 58 -14.63 6.58 48.48
C ALA A 58 -14.11 7.75 49.36
N SER A 59 -14.14 7.59 50.68
CA SER A 59 -13.63 8.58 51.64
C SER A 59 -12.12 8.80 51.49
N ARG A 60 -11.34 7.71 51.34
CA ARG A 60 -9.89 7.79 51.08
C ARG A 60 -9.55 8.38 49.71
N PHE A 61 -10.40 8.15 48.70
CA PHE A 61 -10.22 8.77 47.39
C PHE A 61 -10.39 10.28 47.46
N GLN A 62 -11.43 10.73 48.16
CA GLN A 62 -11.75 12.14 48.34
C GLN A 62 -10.61 12.87 49.08
N SER A 63 -10.06 12.28 50.14
CA SER A 63 -8.96 12.89 50.90
C SER A 63 -7.67 13.03 50.08
N LYS A 64 -7.38 12.08 49.18
CA LYS A 64 -6.15 12.07 48.39
C LYS A 64 -6.23 12.94 47.14
N PHE A 65 -7.30 12.84 46.35
CA PHE A 65 -7.41 13.51 45.06
C PHE A 65 -8.27 14.77 45.09
N GLN A 66 -8.88 15.10 46.23
CA GLN A 66 -9.79 16.25 46.40
C GLN A 66 -10.97 16.23 45.40
N LEU A 67 -11.32 15.04 44.93
CA LEU A 67 -12.40 14.78 43.98
C LEU A 67 -13.50 14.01 44.70
N ASN A 68 -14.74 14.53 44.63
CA ASN A 68 -15.88 13.87 45.24
C ASN A 68 -16.29 12.66 44.41
N ILE A 69 -16.10 11.46 44.95
CA ILE A 69 -16.59 10.21 44.39
C ILE A 69 -17.61 9.60 45.36
N THR A 70 -18.77 9.19 44.84
CA THR A 70 -19.78 8.47 45.63
C THR A 70 -19.46 6.98 45.71
N ALA A 71 -19.91 6.30 46.77
CA ALA A 71 -19.77 4.86 46.91
C ALA A 71 -20.39 4.07 45.73
N ASP A 72 -21.49 4.59 45.16
CA ASP A 72 -22.11 4.02 43.95
C ASP A 72 -21.20 4.08 42.73
N ALA A 73 -20.41 5.15 42.56
CA ALA A 73 -19.46 5.25 41.46
C ALA A 73 -18.31 4.23 41.61
N VAL A 74 -17.85 3.98 42.85
CA VAL A 74 -16.89 2.90 43.15
C VAL A 74 -17.50 1.54 42.81
N ARG A 75 -18.77 1.32 43.15
CA ARG A 75 -19.48 0.07 42.83
C ARG A 75 -19.62 -0.15 41.32
N GLN A 76 -20.00 0.88 40.55
CA GLN A 76 -20.05 0.82 39.09
C GLN A 76 -18.68 0.53 38.47
N PHE A 77 -17.62 1.10 39.05
CA PHE A 77 -16.24 0.81 38.62
C PHE A 77 -15.85 -0.64 38.90
N VAL A 78 -16.19 -1.18 40.07
CA VAL A 78 -15.97 -2.60 40.40
C VAL A 78 -16.78 -3.53 39.47
N GLU A 79 -18.02 -3.20 39.16
CA GLU A 79 -18.82 -3.97 38.17
C GLU A 79 -18.19 -3.95 36.77
N LEU A 80 -17.60 -2.82 36.37
CA LEU A 80 -16.85 -2.70 35.12
C LEU A 80 -15.59 -3.57 35.14
N LEU A 81 -14.84 -3.59 36.26
CA LEU A 81 -13.69 -4.49 36.44
C LEU A 81 -14.10 -5.97 36.43
N GLY A 82 -15.26 -6.31 37.00
CA GLY A 82 -15.83 -7.66 36.93
C GLY A 82 -16.13 -8.08 35.48
N LYS A 83 -16.72 -7.19 34.67
CA LYS A 83 -16.94 -7.42 33.23
C LYS A 83 -15.63 -7.56 32.43
N LEU A 84 -14.55 -6.94 32.90
CA LEU A 84 -13.22 -7.05 32.33
C LEU A 84 -12.40 -8.22 32.90
N PHE A 85 -12.98 -9.04 33.80
CA PHE A 85 -12.34 -10.18 34.46
C PHE A 85 -11.10 -9.84 35.30
N PHE A 86 -11.05 -8.62 35.86
CA PHE A 86 -9.94 -8.15 36.71
C PHE A 86 -10.07 -8.57 38.18
N LEU A 87 -11.25 -9.04 38.58
CA LEU A 87 -11.54 -9.48 39.94
C LEU A 87 -11.22 -10.96 40.13
N ASP A 88 -10.76 -11.30 41.33
CA ASP A 88 -10.44 -12.65 41.81
C ASP A 88 -11.74 -13.40 42.15
N ASP A 89 -12.54 -13.66 41.11
CA ASP A 89 -13.65 -14.59 41.18
C ASP A 89 -13.17 -15.90 40.56
N GLY A 90 -13.21 -17.03 41.29
CA GLY A 90 -12.81 -18.37 40.78
C GLY A 90 -13.57 -18.86 39.52
N ARG A 91 -14.45 -18.03 38.94
CA ARG A 91 -15.15 -18.20 37.66
C ARG A 91 -14.53 -17.41 36.49
N ALA A 92 -13.65 -16.45 36.76
CA ALA A 92 -13.04 -15.58 35.74
C ALA A 92 -12.21 -16.37 34.73
N GLU A 93 -11.44 -17.36 35.20
CA GLU A 93 -10.56 -18.19 34.37
C GLU A 93 -11.36 -19.07 33.37
N GLN A 94 -12.47 -19.67 33.82
CA GLN A 94 -13.38 -20.45 32.96
C GLN A 94 -14.21 -19.57 32.01
N ALA A 95 -14.61 -18.36 32.43
CA ALA A 95 -15.38 -17.45 31.61
C ALA A 95 -14.54 -16.79 30.50
N VAL A 96 -13.27 -16.47 30.77
CA VAL A 96 -12.30 -15.98 29.78
C VAL A 96 -12.00 -17.03 28.71
N SER A 97 -11.84 -18.30 29.12
CA SER A 97 -11.68 -19.42 28.19
C SER A 97 -12.91 -19.59 27.28
N ARG A 98 -14.12 -19.43 27.81
CA ARG A 98 -15.37 -19.49 27.01
C ARG A 98 -15.54 -18.29 26.08
N ALA A 99 -15.18 -17.08 26.51
CA ALA A 99 -15.30 -15.86 25.71
C ALA A 99 -14.32 -15.86 24.51
N SER A 100 -13.07 -16.28 24.74
CA SER A 100 -12.08 -16.46 23.67
C SER A 100 -12.47 -17.57 22.69
N TYR A 101 -13.02 -18.68 23.19
CA TYR A 101 -13.54 -19.78 22.37
C TYR A 101 -14.75 -19.37 21.51
N ASN A 102 -15.66 -18.56 22.04
CA ASN A 102 -16.84 -18.08 21.31
C ASN A 102 -16.50 -17.00 20.27
N ALA A 103 -15.53 -16.13 20.54
CA ALA A 103 -15.03 -15.15 19.58
C ALA A 103 -14.40 -15.82 18.34
N ALA A 104 -13.74 -16.97 18.53
CA ALA A 104 -13.19 -17.77 17.44
C ALA A 104 -14.26 -18.46 16.57
N ARG A 105 -15.49 -18.63 17.07
CA ARG A 105 -16.55 -19.44 16.44
C ARG A 105 -17.56 -18.61 15.62
N GLY A 106 -17.57 -17.28 15.76
CA GLY A 106 -18.57 -16.38 15.16
C GLY A 106 -18.47 -16.14 13.65
N GLY A 107 -17.56 -16.79 12.94
CA GLY A 107 -17.36 -16.60 11.49
C GLY A 107 -18.17 -17.55 10.60
N SER A 108 -18.68 -17.01 9.48
CA SER A 108 -19.17 -17.77 8.32
C SER A 108 -18.21 -18.92 7.96
N ARG A 109 -18.72 -20.04 7.44
CA ARG A 109 -17.87 -21.18 6.99
C ARG A 109 -16.81 -20.72 5.96
N LEU A 110 -17.14 -19.73 5.14
CA LEU A 110 -16.21 -19.14 4.17
C LEU A 110 -15.10 -18.30 4.85
N SER A 111 -15.44 -17.51 5.88
CA SER A 111 -14.43 -16.75 6.62
C SER A 111 -13.50 -17.64 7.45
N ARG A 112 -13.93 -18.85 7.80
CA ARG A 112 -13.08 -19.85 8.47
C ARG A 112 -12.09 -20.54 7.53
N LEU A 113 -12.45 -20.76 6.26
CA LEU A 113 -11.52 -21.27 5.25
C LEU A 113 -10.51 -20.20 4.81
N LEU A 114 -10.91 -18.93 4.80
CA LEU A 114 -10.04 -17.80 4.45
C LEU A 114 -9.17 -17.31 5.62
N PHE A 115 -9.38 -17.84 6.83
CA PHE A 115 -8.66 -17.49 8.05
C PHE A 115 -8.38 -18.75 8.87
N VAL A 116 -7.30 -19.46 8.53
CA VAL A 116 -6.84 -20.63 9.28
C VAL A 116 -5.67 -20.21 10.16
N LYS A 117 -5.92 -20.08 11.47
CA LYS A 117 -4.89 -19.81 12.47
C LYS A 117 -4.37 -21.14 13.02
N VAL A 118 -3.18 -21.55 12.59
CA VAL A 118 -2.47 -22.70 13.14
C VAL A 118 -1.49 -22.18 14.19
N LYS A 119 -1.72 -22.50 15.46
CA LYS A 119 -0.73 -22.26 16.51
C LYS A 119 0.44 -23.19 16.25
N ALA A 120 1.57 -22.66 15.81
CA ALA A 120 2.69 -23.49 15.37
C ALA A 120 3.44 -24.05 16.59
N PHE A 121 4.06 -23.21 17.42
CA PHE A 121 4.84 -23.65 18.59
C PHE A 121 4.95 -22.51 19.63
N ASN A 122 5.26 -22.83 20.90
CA ASN A 122 5.74 -21.84 21.87
C ASN A 122 7.24 -21.63 21.63
N PRO A 123 7.65 -20.55 20.94
CA PRO A 123 8.99 -20.45 20.39
C PRO A 123 10.01 -19.94 21.42
N GLY A 124 9.65 -19.83 22.71
CA GLY A 124 10.44 -19.16 23.74
C GLY A 124 11.94 -19.47 23.64
N ARG A 125 12.32 -20.75 23.63
CA ARG A 125 13.73 -21.17 23.54
C ARG A 125 14.41 -20.83 22.20
N PHE A 126 13.69 -20.92 21.08
CA PHE A 126 14.23 -20.59 19.76
C PHE A 126 14.42 -19.08 19.60
N LEU A 127 13.44 -18.29 20.04
CA LEU A 127 13.55 -16.83 20.06
C LEU A 127 14.59 -16.34 21.07
N ASP A 128 14.74 -17.01 22.22
CA ASP A 128 15.80 -16.70 23.19
C ASP A 128 17.19 -16.88 22.56
N TRP A 129 17.39 -18.00 21.88
CA TRP A 129 18.62 -18.27 21.15
C TRP A 129 18.86 -17.23 20.04
N LEU A 130 17.83 -16.91 19.26
CA LEU A 130 17.93 -15.98 18.15
C LEU A 130 18.16 -14.54 18.63
N ALA A 131 17.48 -14.10 19.69
CA ALA A 131 17.65 -12.80 20.32
C ALA A 131 19.03 -12.65 20.97
N ASN A 132 19.56 -13.73 21.57
CA ASN A 132 20.92 -13.73 22.12
C ASN A 132 21.97 -13.59 20.99
N LYS A 133 21.79 -14.30 19.86
CA LYS A 133 22.66 -14.12 18.69
C LYS A 133 22.53 -12.73 18.08
N TYR A 134 21.31 -12.22 17.95
CA TYR A 134 21.06 -10.88 17.45
C TYR A 134 21.70 -9.80 18.33
N SER A 135 21.80 -10.02 19.64
CA SER A 135 22.45 -9.05 20.55
C SER A 135 23.87 -8.68 20.13
N MET A 136 24.62 -9.62 19.52
CA MET A 136 25.97 -9.37 18.98
C MET A 136 25.96 -8.45 17.76
N PHE A 137 24.86 -8.48 17.01
CA PHE A 137 24.62 -7.63 15.84
C PHE A 137 23.92 -6.31 16.20
N HIS A 138 23.44 -6.15 17.43
CA HIS A 138 22.83 -4.91 17.92
C HIS A 138 23.89 -3.88 18.35
N ASN A 139 24.77 -3.51 17.41
CA ASN A 139 25.81 -2.50 17.60
C ASN A 139 25.77 -1.49 16.45
N TRP A 140 26.25 -0.27 16.71
CA TRP A 140 26.35 0.82 15.74
C TRP A 140 27.07 0.39 14.46
N PHE A 141 28.14 -0.41 14.58
CA PHE A 141 28.87 -0.96 13.43
C PHE A 141 27.95 -1.69 12.44
N TRP A 142 27.14 -2.65 12.92
CA TRP A 142 26.25 -3.43 12.08
C TRP A 142 25.06 -2.61 11.55
N ALA A 143 24.60 -1.60 12.31
CA ALA A 143 23.61 -0.65 11.83
C ALA A 143 24.14 0.18 10.63
N VAL A 144 25.41 0.62 10.70
CA VAL A 144 26.08 1.31 9.59
C VAL A 144 26.25 0.38 8.39
N VAL A 145 26.72 -0.86 8.61
CA VAL A 145 26.85 -1.87 7.54
C VAL A 145 25.52 -2.13 6.85
N ALA A 146 24.44 -2.36 7.61
CA ALA A 146 23.11 -2.56 7.05
C ALA A 146 22.64 -1.34 6.24
N THR A 147 22.91 -0.13 6.75
CA THR A 147 22.58 1.12 6.04
C THR A 147 23.34 1.24 4.72
N ILE A 148 24.63 0.93 4.70
CA ILE A 148 25.45 0.95 3.48
C ILE A 148 24.90 -0.05 2.45
N VAL A 149 24.55 -1.27 2.88
CA VAL A 149 23.94 -2.28 2.01
C VAL A 149 22.62 -1.78 1.43
N ILE A 150 21.77 -1.15 2.26
CA ILE A 150 20.49 -0.57 1.81
C ILE A 150 20.72 0.53 0.79
N LEU A 151 21.63 1.46 1.06
CA LEU A 151 21.96 2.55 0.13
C LEU A 151 22.52 2.02 -1.19
N LEU A 152 23.37 0.99 -1.14
CA LEU A 152 23.90 0.32 -2.33
C LEU A 152 22.77 -0.33 -3.15
N GLY A 153 21.87 -1.07 -2.50
CA GLY A 153 20.71 -1.68 -3.16
C GLY A 153 19.82 -0.64 -3.83
N ILE A 154 19.49 0.45 -3.13
CA ILE A 154 18.69 1.55 -3.68
C ILE A 154 19.41 2.22 -4.86
N SER A 155 20.72 2.47 -4.75
CA SER A 155 21.53 3.04 -5.84
C SER A 155 21.51 2.14 -7.08
N LEU A 156 21.62 0.82 -6.89
CA LEU A 156 21.54 -0.16 -7.97
C LEU A 156 20.16 -0.19 -8.63
N LEU A 157 19.08 -0.08 -7.85
CA LEU A 157 17.72 0.01 -8.37
C LEU A 157 17.54 1.26 -9.26
N ILE A 158 17.95 2.43 -8.76
CA ILE A 158 17.83 3.71 -9.48
C ILE A 158 18.66 3.66 -10.77
N SER A 159 19.89 3.13 -10.70
CA SER A 159 20.78 3.06 -11.87
C SER A 159 20.29 2.07 -12.95
N ASN A 160 19.38 1.16 -12.60
CA ASN A 160 18.92 0.10 -13.50
C ASN A 160 17.40 0.05 -13.59
N SER A 161 16.73 1.18 -13.40
CA SER A 161 15.27 1.26 -13.36
C SER A 161 14.60 0.76 -14.63
N GLU A 162 15.27 0.86 -15.78
CA GLU A 162 14.80 0.38 -17.08
C GLU A 162 14.57 -1.14 -17.11
N TYR A 163 15.35 -1.90 -16.34
CA TYR A 163 15.24 -3.36 -16.25
C TYR A 163 14.24 -3.83 -15.18
N PHE A 164 13.66 -2.90 -14.42
CA PHE A 164 12.68 -3.16 -13.35
C PHE A 164 11.24 -2.94 -13.81
N TYR A 165 10.95 -3.10 -15.10
CA TYR A 165 9.58 -3.21 -15.57
C TYR A 165 9.05 -4.62 -15.32
N VAL A 166 7.89 -4.71 -14.67
CA VAL A 166 7.20 -5.99 -14.47
C VAL A 166 5.90 -5.94 -15.24
N ASP A 167 5.81 -6.79 -16.26
CA ASP A 167 4.53 -7.08 -16.87
C ASP A 167 3.70 -7.92 -15.90
N LEU A 168 2.54 -7.39 -15.49
CA LEU A 168 1.60 -8.10 -14.62
C LEU A 168 1.13 -9.42 -15.24
N GLY A 169 1.18 -9.55 -16.58
CA GLY A 169 0.88 -10.79 -17.30
C GLY A 169 1.89 -11.92 -17.04
N GLU A 170 3.17 -11.60 -16.88
CA GLU A 170 4.24 -12.59 -16.60
C GLU A 170 4.08 -13.23 -15.21
N ILE A 171 3.55 -12.47 -14.24
CA ILE A 171 3.38 -12.93 -12.85
C ILE A 171 2.40 -14.13 -12.76
N PHE A 172 1.46 -14.25 -13.70
CA PHE A 172 0.47 -15.33 -13.72
C PHE A 172 0.99 -16.63 -14.34
N ASN A 173 2.24 -16.69 -14.80
CA ASN A 173 2.86 -17.95 -15.21
C ASN A 173 3.09 -18.87 -14.00
N ILE A 174 2.95 -20.19 -14.17
CA ILE A 174 3.06 -21.20 -13.08
C ILE A 174 4.43 -21.16 -12.41
N GLY A 175 5.52 -21.02 -13.18
CA GLY A 175 6.87 -20.90 -12.62
C GLY A 175 7.03 -19.66 -11.75
N SER A 176 6.49 -18.52 -12.23
CA SER A 176 6.46 -17.26 -11.50
C SER A 176 5.56 -17.31 -10.27
N LEU A 177 4.46 -18.08 -10.30
CA LEU A 177 3.57 -18.24 -9.16
C LEU A 177 4.26 -18.92 -7.97
N ILE A 178 5.03 -19.99 -8.21
CA ILE A 178 5.83 -20.65 -7.17
C ILE A 178 6.84 -19.66 -6.60
N ALA A 179 7.55 -18.92 -7.47
CA ALA A 179 8.50 -17.90 -7.04
C ALA A 179 7.83 -16.79 -6.22
N VAL A 180 6.61 -16.36 -6.56
CA VAL A 180 5.80 -15.39 -5.80
C VAL A 180 5.44 -15.93 -4.42
N VAL A 181 4.95 -17.17 -4.32
CA VAL A 181 4.58 -17.78 -3.04
C VAL A 181 5.80 -17.90 -2.11
N ILE A 182 6.94 -18.35 -2.64
CA ILE A 182 8.19 -18.43 -1.89
C ILE A 182 8.64 -17.03 -1.45
N SER A 183 8.59 -16.05 -2.36
CA SER A 183 8.97 -14.67 -2.06
C SER A 183 8.12 -14.07 -0.95
N LEU A 184 6.80 -14.18 -1.04
CA LEU A 184 5.86 -13.70 -0.01
C LEU A 184 6.11 -14.39 1.32
N PHE A 185 6.33 -15.71 1.31
CA PHE A 185 6.66 -16.44 2.52
C PHE A 185 7.94 -15.92 3.17
N VAL A 186 9.04 -15.75 2.41
CA VAL A 186 10.31 -15.24 2.93
C VAL A 186 10.15 -13.82 3.48
N ILE A 187 9.51 -12.92 2.74
CA ILE A 187 9.31 -11.52 3.13
C ILE A 187 8.51 -11.43 4.44
N VAL A 188 7.34 -12.06 4.48
CA VAL A 188 6.46 -11.97 5.66
C VAL A 188 7.06 -12.67 6.87
N SER A 189 7.69 -13.85 6.67
CA SER A 189 8.34 -14.57 7.77
C SER A 189 9.44 -13.71 8.39
N THR A 190 10.38 -13.23 7.58
CA THR A 190 11.53 -12.45 8.08
C THR A 190 11.09 -11.14 8.74
N HIS A 191 10.06 -10.49 8.21
CA HIS A 191 9.46 -9.29 8.79
C HIS A 191 8.89 -9.57 10.20
N GLU A 192 8.07 -10.60 10.35
CA GLU A 192 7.44 -10.96 11.63
C GLU A 192 8.46 -11.48 12.66
N PHE A 193 9.45 -12.25 12.20
CA PHE A 193 10.56 -12.69 13.05
C PHE A 193 11.39 -11.51 13.55
N ALA A 194 11.61 -10.49 12.73
CA ALA A 194 12.35 -9.30 13.17
C ALA A 194 11.64 -8.60 14.33
N HIS A 195 10.33 -8.41 14.27
CA HIS A 195 9.57 -7.88 15.39
C HIS A 195 9.71 -8.75 16.66
N ALA A 196 9.55 -10.07 16.51
CA ALA A 196 9.62 -11.00 17.64
C ALA A 196 11.00 -11.00 18.32
N VAL A 197 12.07 -10.99 17.53
CA VAL A 197 13.46 -10.99 18.02
C VAL A 197 13.77 -9.70 18.78
N ILE A 198 13.39 -8.54 18.26
CA ILE A 198 13.63 -7.25 18.93
C ILE A 198 12.78 -7.12 20.20
N CYS A 199 11.52 -7.57 20.15
CA CYS A 199 10.66 -7.61 21.34
C CYS A 199 11.29 -8.47 22.43
N ARG A 200 11.83 -9.65 22.06
CA ARG A 200 12.50 -10.55 23.01
C ARG A 200 13.81 -9.98 23.54
N HIS A 201 14.60 -9.32 22.69
CA HIS A 201 15.86 -8.66 23.08
C HIS A 201 15.66 -7.59 24.17
N PHE A 202 14.56 -6.84 24.11
CA PHE A 202 14.22 -5.85 25.14
C PHE A 202 13.49 -6.44 26.36
N GLY A 203 13.33 -7.77 26.43
CA GLY A 203 12.75 -8.47 27.58
C GLY A 203 11.23 -8.70 27.50
N GLY A 204 10.59 -8.49 26.34
CA GLY A 204 9.18 -8.81 26.14
C GLY A 204 8.95 -10.32 26.00
N GLU A 205 7.77 -10.80 26.43
CA GLU A 205 7.37 -12.18 26.17
C GLU A 205 6.62 -12.28 24.84
N VAL A 206 7.09 -13.16 23.95
CA VAL A 206 6.36 -13.52 22.73
C VAL A 206 5.64 -14.83 23.00
N ARG A 207 4.34 -14.73 23.31
CA ARG A 207 3.53 -15.87 23.81
C ARG A 207 3.16 -16.85 22.73
N GLU A 208 2.83 -16.33 21.55
CA GLU A 208 2.43 -17.13 20.40
C GLU A 208 3.20 -16.65 19.17
N VAL A 209 3.89 -17.57 18.51
CA VAL A 209 4.25 -17.44 17.09
C VAL A 209 3.56 -18.58 16.36
N GLY A 210 2.84 -18.24 15.31
CA GLY A 210 2.09 -19.23 14.56
C GLY A 210 2.06 -18.95 13.08
N PHE A 211 1.41 -19.86 12.38
CA PHE A 211 1.16 -19.76 10.96
C PHE A 211 -0.30 -19.40 10.74
N LEU A 212 -0.54 -18.31 10.04
CA LEU A 212 -1.84 -17.84 9.64
C LEU A 212 -1.95 -17.98 8.12
N LEU A 213 -2.98 -18.67 7.63
CA LEU A 213 -3.35 -18.63 6.22
C LEU A 213 -4.44 -17.57 6.07
N LEU A 214 -4.05 -16.39 5.58
CA LEU A 214 -4.95 -15.26 5.34
C LEU A 214 -5.20 -15.13 3.83
N TYR A 215 -6.43 -15.36 3.36
CA TYR A 215 -6.78 -15.31 1.93
C TYR A 215 -5.85 -16.18 1.04
N PHE A 216 -5.55 -17.41 1.48
CA PHE A 216 -4.59 -18.33 0.83
C PHE A 216 -3.12 -17.88 0.83
N GLN A 217 -2.78 -16.76 1.46
CA GLN A 217 -1.41 -16.34 1.66
C GLN A 217 -0.88 -16.92 2.98
N PRO A 218 0.21 -17.71 2.95
CA PRO A 218 0.88 -18.17 4.15
C PRO A 218 1.58 -16.97 4.83
N CYS A 219 1.25 -16.68 6.08
CA CYS A 219 1.91 -15.64 6.87
C CYS A 219 2.26 -16.18 8.26
N PHE A 220 3.39 -15.74 8.80
CA PHE A 220 3.62 -15.89 10.24
C PHE A 220 2.89 -14.78 10.98
N TYR A 221 2.50 -15.04 12.21
CA TYR A 221 2.07 -13.99 13.12
C TYR A 221 2.83 -14.14 14.43
N SER A 222 3.25 -13.02 15.00
CA SER A 222 3.85 -12.96 16.33
C SER A 222 3.00 -12.11 17.26
N ASP A 223 2.69 -12.62 18.46
CA ASP A 223 2.01 -11.82 19.48
C ASP A 223 3.00 -10.86 20.16
N LEU A 224 3.02 -9.61 19.70
CA LEU A 224 3.92 -8.53 20.14
C LEU A 224 3.26 -7.60 21.18
N SER A 225 2.16 -8.05 21.76
CA SER A 225 1.40 -7.40 22.82
C SER A 225 2.26 -6.80 23.93
N ASP A 226 3.34 -7.48 24.32
CA ASP A 226 4.21 -7.04 25.42
C ASP A 226 5.05 -5.80 25.11
N ALA A 227 5.22 -5.44 23.84
CA ALA A 227 5.92 -4.21 23.46
C ALA A 227 5.24 -2.96 24.07
N TRP A 228 3.94 -3.01 24.33
CA TRP A 228 3.18 -1.92 24.96
C TRP A 228 3.56 -1.68 26.44
N LEU A 229 4.22 -2.64 27.10
CA LEU A 229 4.71 -2.51 28.47
C LEU A 229 6.08 -1.85 28.57
N PHE A 230 6.79 -1.66 27.44
CA PHE A 230 8.12 -1.06 27.52
C PHE A 230 8.05 0.40 27.99
N PRO A 231 8.81 0.75 29.06
CA PRO A 231 8.77 2.08 29.66
C PRO A 231 9.42 3.11 28.73
N LYS A 232 10.47 2.72 27.99
CA LYS A 232 11.16 3.60 27.05
C LYS A 232 10.47 3.58 25.69
N LYS A 233 10.11 4.77 25.21
CA LYS A 233 9.55 4.99 23.87
C LYS A 233 10.46 4.48 22.76
N SER A 234 11.78 4.64 22.90
CA SER A 234 12.75 4.14 21.92
C SER A 234 12.70 2.63 21.73
N GLN A 235 12.43 1.87 22.81
CA GLN A 235 12.28 0.41 22.73
C GLN A 235 11.01 0.02 21.97
N ARG A 236 9.88 0.69 22.24
CA ARG A 236 8.63 0.48 21.47
C ARG A 236 8.83 0.77 19.99
N LEU A 237 9.42 1.92 19.67
CA LEU A 237 9.71 2.31 18.29
C LEU A 237 10.67 1.34 17.62
N ALA A 238 11.69 0.84 18.32
CA ALA A 238 12.63 -0.14 17.78
C ALA A 238 11.94 -1.47 17.43
N VAL A 239 11.01 -1.94 18.27
CA VAL A 239 10.21 -3.14 17.96
C VAL A 239 9.36 -2.89 16.72
N THR A 240 8.60 -1.79 16.67
CA THR A 240 7.72 -1.47 15.52
C THR A 240 8.52 -1.19 14.24
N TRP A 241 9.76 -0.73 14.35
CA TRP A 241 10.66 -0.50 13.23
C TRP A 241 11.33 -1.78 12.71
N ALA A 242 11.44 -2.82 13.53
CA ALA A 242 12.21 -4.03 13.22
C ALA A 242 11.77 -4.74 11.93
N GLY A 243 10.47 -4.93 11.74
CA GLY A 243 9.91 -5.55 10.53
C GLY A 243 10.23 -4.75 9.27
N PRO A 244 9.83 -3.47 9.18
CA PRO A 244 10.17 -2.60 8.05
C PRO A 244 11.68 -2.50 7.78
N ALA A 245 12.53 -2.45 8.81
CA ALA A 245 13.98 -2.41 8.66
C ALA A 245 14.55 -3.70 8.08
N MET A 246 14.08 -4.86 8.55
CA MET A 246 14.48 -6.16 8.00
C MET A 246 14.01 -6.31 6.55
N GLN A 247 12.81 -5.83 6.24
CA GLN A 247 12.27 -5.84 4.89
C GLN A 247 13.08 -4.94 3.93
N LEU A 248 13.51 -3.76 4.38
CA LEU A 248 14.44 -2.88 3.65
C LEU A 248 15.79 -3.57 3.38
N PHE A 249 16.34 -4.25 4.38
CA PHE A 249 17.58 -4.97 4.25
C PHE A 249 17.46 -6.16 3.28
N LEU A 250 16.37 -6.93 3.37
CA LEU A 250 16.05 -8.01 2.45
C LEU A 250 15.87 -7.50 1.02
N PHE A 251 15.18 -6.37 0.84
CA PHE A 251 15.02 -5.69 -0.44
C PHE A 251 16.39 -5.36 -1.08
N ALA A 252 17.30 -4.79 -0.30
CA ALA A 252 18.62 -4.43 -0.78
C ALA A 252 19.46 -5.66 -1.16
N ILE A 253 19.43 -6.72 -0.34
CA ILE A 253 20.09 -7.99 -0.65
C ILE A 253 19.50 -8.61 -1.91
N ALA A 254 18.17 -8.58 -2.08
CA ALA A 254 17.51 -9.13 -3.26
C ALA A 254 17.96 -8.41 -4.54
N ILE A 255 18.11 -7.09 -4.51
CA ILE A 255 18.63 -6.31 -5.66
C ILE A 255 20.07 -6.70 -5.98
N ILE A 256 20.94 -6.75 -4.96
CA ILE A 256 22.35 -7.11 -5.15
C ILE A 256 22.45 -8.53 -5.72
N PHE A 257 21.70 -9.47 -5.14
CA PHE A 257 21.68 -10.86 -5.59
C PHE A 257 21.11 -11.00 -7.01
N TRP A 258 20.08 -10.24 -7.35
CA TRP A 258 19.54 -10.16 -8.71
C TRP A 258 20.62 -9.67 -9.70
N ARG A 259 21.46 -8.71 -9.32
CA ARG A 259 22.56 -8.21 -10.17
C ARG A 259 23.73 -9.16 -10.31
N LEU A 260 23.96 -10.03 -9.33
CA LEU A 260 25.05 -11.01 -9.36
C LEU A 260 24.67 -12.32 -10.05
N THR A 261 23.38 -12.58 -10.22
CA THR A 261 22.86 -13.82 -10.82
C THR A 261 22.63 -13.67 -12.33
N VAL A 262 22.74 -14.79 -13.05
CA VAL A 262 22.56 -14.83 -14.50
C VAL A 262 21.07 -14.63 -14.84
N ILE A 263 20.80 -13.72 -15.77
CA ILE A 263 19.45 -13.41 -16.27
C ILE A 263 18.78 -14.69 -16.80
N GLY A 264 17.51 -14.91 -16.44
CA GLY A 264 16.72 -16.06 -16.87
C GLY A 264 16.93 -17.33 -16.04
N THR A 265 17.76 -17.29 -14.99
CA THR A 265 17.84 -18.39 -14.02
C THR A 265 16.75 -18.27 -12.95
N PHE A 266 16.26 -19.39 -12.42
CA PHE A 266 15.25 -19.39 -11.35
C PHE A 266 15.64 -18.54 -10.12
N PRO A 267 16.90 -18.56 -9.62
CA PRO A 267 17.32 -17.67 -8.53
C PRO A 267 17.24 -16.19 -8.89
N ASN A 268 17.57 -15.83 -10.14
CA ASN A 268 17.45 -14.46 -10.63
C ASN A 268 15.97 -14.01 -10.65
N GLU A 269 15.07 -14.86 -11.13
CA GLU A 269 13.63 -14.58 -11.14
C GLU A 269 13.07 -14.39 -9.73
N VAL A 270 13.42 -15.28 -8.79
CA VAL A 270 13.01 -15.16 -7.38
C VAL A 270 13.51 -13.84 -6.78
N ALA A 271 14.78 -13.47 -7.03
CA ALA A 271 15.34 -12.21 -6.53
C ALA A 271 14.64 -10.98 -7.10
N ARG A 272 14.31 -11.01 -8.40
CA ARG A 272 13.50 -9.99 -9.08
C ARG A 272 12.13 -9.85 -8.43
N ILE A 273 11.43 -10.96 -8.21
CA ILE A 273 10.10 -10.98 -7.60
C ILE A 273 10.14 -10.49 -6.15
N ILE A 274 11.11 -10.94 -5.34
CA ILE A 274 11.30 -10.43 -3.97
C ILE A 274 11.47 -8.92 -3.99
N THR A 275 12.29 -8.39 -4.90
CA THR A 275 12.54 -6.95 -5.02
C THR A 275 11.24 -6.19 -5.29
N VAL A 276 10.46 -6.63 -6.28
CA VAL A 276 9.20 -5.99 -6.68
C VAL A 276 8.15 -6.07 -5.57
N VAL A 277 7.98 -7.27 -4.98
CA VAL A 277 7.02 -7.48 -3.89
C VAL A 277 7.41 -6.67 -2.68
N CYS A 278 8.68 -6.66 -2.28
CA CYS A 278 9.20 -5.81 -1.20
C CYS A 278 8.93 -4.34 -1.49
N TRP A 279 9.24 -3.84 -2.70
CA TRP A 279 9.01 -2.44 -3.07
C TRP A 279 7.54 -2.04 -2.87
N VAL A 280 6.62 -2.82 -3.44
CA VAL A 280 5.18 -2.56 -3.36
C VAL A 280 4.68 -2.65 -1.91
N THR A 281 4.99 -3.75 -1.21
CA THR A 281 4.53 -3.95 0.17
C THR A 281 5.11 -2.92 1.13
N MET A 282 6.35 -2.46 0.91
CA MET A 282 7.00 -1.42 1.69
C MET A 282 6.28 -0.07 1.52
N LEU A 283 5.86 0.31 0.30
CA LEU A 283 5.08 1.54 0.09
C LEU A 283 3.78 1.56 0.91
N PHE A 284 3.14 0.40 1.06
CA PHE A 284 1.95 0.28 1.92
C PHE A 284 2.30 0.22 3.40
N ASN A 285 3.29 -0.59 3.80
CA ASN A 285 3.69 -0.77 5.19
C ASN A 285 4.18 0.53 5.82
N PHE A 286 4.93 1.35 5.10
CA PHE A 286 5.40 2.66 5.55
C PHE A 286 4.32 3.74 5.57
N ASN A 287 3.16 3.48 4.97
CA ASN A 287 2.09 4.47 4.90
C ASN A 287 1.39 4.62 6.27
N PRO A 288 1.50 5.77 6.96
CA PRO A 288 0.92 5.95 8.29
C PRO A 288 -0.62 6.08 8.30
N LEU A 289 -1.24 6.20 7.13
CA LEU A 289 -2.69 6.38 6.97
C LEU A 289 -3.42 5.02 6.87
N ILE A 290 -2.69 3.95 6.55
CA ILE A 290 -3.18 2.57 6.55
C ILE A 290 -2.76 1.91 7.87
N LYS A 291 -3.57 1.02 8.45
CA LYS A 291 -3.26 0.32 9.71
C LYS A 291 -2.21 -0.79 9.49
N LEU A 292 -1.01 -0.40 9.11
CA LEU A 292 0.18 -1.22 8.96
C LEU A 292 1.28 -0.65 9.88
N ASP A 293 2.52 -1.12 9.77
CA ASP A 293 3.59 -0.77 10.71
C ASP A 293 3.88 0.73 10.77
N GLY A 294 3.80 1.44 9.65
CA GLY A 294 3.95 2.90 9.60
C GLY A 294 2.91 3.64 10.43
N TYR A 295 1.69 3.12 10.53
CA TYR A 295 0.66 3.67 11.43
C TYR A 295 1.00 3.42 12.89
N TYR A 296 1.46 2.22 13.24
CA TYR A 296 1.86 1.90 14.61
C TYR A 296 3.11 2.69 15.01
N LEU A 297 4.06 2.88 14.09
CA LEU A 297 5.24 3.71 14.29
C LEU A 297 4.85 5.17 14.57
N LEU A 298 3.91 5.72 13.79
CA LEU A 298 3.37 7.06 14.05
C LEU A 298 2.60 7.11 15.39
N SER A 299 1.79 6.10 15.69
CA SER A 299 1.03 5.99 16.94
C SER A 299 1.96 5.96 18.16
N ASP A 300 3.05 5.20 18.09
CA ASP A 300 4.07 5.12 19.13
C ASP A 300 4.92 6.39 19.21
N TRP A 301 5.22 7.02 18.07
CA TRP A 301 5.94 8.29 18.03
C TRP A 301 5.13 9.44 18.62
N VAL A 302 3.81 9.37 18.54
CA VAL A 302 2.92 10.38 19.12
C VAL A 302 2.43 9.97 20.53
N ASP A 303 2.75 8.75 20.99
CA ASP A 303 2.33 8.16 22.27
C ASP A 303 0.81 8.04 22.49
N ILE A 304 0.03 8.06 21.39
CA ILE A 304 -1.43 7.97 21.41
C ILE A 304 -1.89 6.60 20.90
N PRO A 305 -2.27 5.65 21.77
CA PRO A 305 -2.79 4.36 21.35
C PRO A 305 -4.10 4.53 20.59
N ASN A 306 -4.29 3.69 19.56
CA ASN A 306 -5.48 3.70 18.71
C ASN A 306 -5.76 5.06 18.04
N LEU A 307 -4.70 5.75 17.61
CA LEU A 307 -4.73 7.06 16.97
C LEU A 307 -5.85 7.19 15.92
N ARG A 308 -5.99 6.22 14.99
CA ARG A 308 -7.00 6.29 13.92
C ARG A 308 -8.42 6.30 14.45
N ARG A 309 -8.74 5.42 15.40
CA ARG A 309 -10.09 5.33 16.00
C ARG A 309 -10.44 6.61 16.75
N LYS A 310 -9.51 7.11 17.57
CA LYS A 310 -9.69 8.35 18.35
C LYS A 310 -9.83 9.57 17.44
N SER A 311 -8.96 9.68 16.43
CA SER A 311 -8.98 10.78 15.46
C SER A 311 -10.27 10.81 14.67
N PHE A 312 -10.75 9.66 14.18
CA PHE A 312 -12.03 9.57 13.45
C PHE A 312 -13.24 9.86 14.35
N ALA A 313 -13.24 9.38 15.59
CA ALA A 313 -14.29 9.70 16.55
C ALA A 313 -14.33 11.21 16.86
N TYR A 314 -13.16 11.82 17.08
CA TYR A 314 -13.05 13.25 17.32
C TYR A 314 -13.47 14.07 16.11
N PHE A 315 -12.96 13.75 14.92
CA PHE A 315 -13.31 14.41 13.67
C PHE A 315 -14.80 14.28 13.37
N GLY A 316 -15.39 13.10 13.57
CA GLY A 316 -16.83 12.89 13.43
C GLY A 316 -17.66 13.74 14.41
N ASN A 317 -17.20 13.92 15.64
CA ASN A 317 -17.85 14.79 16.62
C ASN A 317 -17.73 16.28 16.25
N VAL A 318 -16.57 16.70 15.77
CA VAL A 318 -16.34 18.07 15.27
C VAL A 318 -17.22 18.33 14.05
N PHE A 319 -17.26 17.42 13.08
CA PHE A 319 -18.12 17.50 11.90
C PHE A 319 -19.59 17.60 12.31
N LYS A 320 -20.06 16.74 13.22
CA LYS A 320 -21.43 16.79 13.74
C LYS A 320 -21.76 18.10 14.45
N ARG A 321 -20.82 18.68 15.21
CA ARG A 321 -21.05 19.94 15.93
C ARG A 321 -21.00 21.16 15.02
N VAL A 322 -19.98 21.25 14.18
CA VAL A 322 -19.67 22.45 13.38
C VAL A 322 -20.50 22.47 12.09
N VAL A 323 -20.52 21.35 11.36
CA VAL A 323 -21.19 21.24 10.06
C VAL A 323 -22.67 20.88 10.23
N LEU A 324 -22.97 19.84 11.03
CA LEU A 324 -24.35 19.38 11.22
C LEU A 324 -25.10 20.09 12.37
N GLY A 325 -24.41 20.87 13.20
CA GLY A 325 -25.03 21.66 14.28
C GLY A 325 -25.56 20.85 15.47
N TRP A 326 -25.17 19.59 15.65
CA TRP A 326 -25.68 18.74 16.73
C TRP A 326 -25.20 19.21 18.12
N PRO A 327 -26.06 19.15 19.16
CA PRO A 327 -25.74 19.58 20.52
C PRO A 327 -24.88 18.54 21.27
N ILE A 328 -23.67 18.28 20.75
CA ILE A 328 -22.73 17.32 21.35
C ILE A 328 -21.74 18.10 22.25
N PRO A 329 -21.59 17.74 23.54
CA PRO A 329 -20.67 18.42 24.45
C PRO A 329 -19.21 18.34 24.00
N ALA A 330 -18.46 19.42 24.21
CA ALA A 330 -17.03 19.48 23.88
C ALA A 330 -16.25 18.49 24.76
N GLN A 331 -15.54 17.56 24.11
CA GLN A 331 -14.66 16.65 24.82
C GLN A 331 -13.43 17.43 25.30
N GLN A 332 -13.13 17.35 26.60
CA GLN A 332 -11.94 17.95 27.19
C GLN A 332 -10.71 17.14 26.75
N ILE A 333 -9.93 17.70 25.84
CA ILE A 333 -8.73 17.09 25.25
C ILE A 333 -7.62 18.15 25.22
N SER A 334 -6.37 17.75 25.37
CA SER A 334 -5.23 18.66 25.28
C SER A 334 -5.15 19.35 23.91
N THR A 335 -4.53 20.54 23.85
CA THR A 335 -4.34 21.30 22.60
C THR A 335 -3.50 20.55 21.57
N ARG A 336 -2.48 19.80 22.03
CA ARG A 336 -1.62 18.94 21.21
C ARG A 336 -2.42 17.80 20.58
N GLU A 337 -3.11 16.99 21.39
CA GLU A 337 -3.92 15.87 20.88
C GLU A 337 -5.00 16.34 19.91
N ARG A 338 -5.64 17.50 20.18
CA ARG A 338 -6.61 18.09 19.26
C ARG A 338 -6.03 18.35 17.88
N ARG A 339 -4.83 18.94 17.79
CA ARG A 339 -4.17 19.20 16.49
C ARG A 339 -3.87 17.88 15.78
N ILE A 340 -3.28 16.93 16.48
CA ILE A 340 -2.95 15.60 15.94
C ILE A 340 -4.20 14.89 15.41
N TYR A 341 -5.28 14.86 16.18
CA TYR A 341 -6.51 14.17 15.77
C TYR A 341 -7.12 14.78 14.51
N LEU A 342 -7.11 16.12 14.39
CA LEU A 342 -7.64 16.79 13.21
C LEU A 342 -6.76 16.57 11.99
N THR A 343 -5.44 16.78 12.10
CA THR A 343 -4.53 16.61 10.97
C THR A 343 -4.53 15.17 10.48
N TYR A 344 -4.35 14.21 11.40
CA TYR A 344 -4.37 12.79 11.07
C TYR A 344 -5.70 12.37 10.44
N ALA A 345 -6.85 12.78 11.01
CA ALA A 345 -8.15 12.39 10.46
C ALA A 345 -8.38 12.93 9.04
N VAL A 346 -8.04 14.19 8.78
CA VAL A 346 -8.22 14.80 7.45
C VAL A 346 -7.38 14.07 6.42
N PHE A 347 -6.08 13.88 6.67
CA PHE A 347 -5.20 13.16 5.75
C PHE A 347 -5.62 11.70 5.58
N ALA A 348 -5.96 10.99 6.66
CA ALA A 348 -6.36 9.59 6.58
C ALA A 348 -7.69 9.40 5.86
N VAL A 349 -8.66 10.31 6.01
CA VAL A 349 -9.92 10.28 5.25
C VAL A 349 -9.66 10.59 3.78
N ALA A 350 -8.93 11.68 3.48
CA ALA A 350 -8.62 12.07 2.10
C ALA A 350 -7.89 10.94 1.36
N TYR A 351 -6.86 10.36 1.98
CA TYR A 351 -6.12 9.24 1.42
C TYR A 351 -6.96 7.97 1.27
N SER A 352 -7.80 7.64 2.27
CA SER A 352 -8.68 6.46 2.17
C SER A 352 -9.69 6.60 1.03
N VAL A 353 -10.26 7.79 0.84
CA VAL A 353 -11.18 8.09 -0.28
C VAL A 353 -10.43 8.03 -1.61
N PHE A 354 -9.26 8.67 -1.70
CA PHE A 354 -8.42 8.63 -2.89
C PHE A 354 -8.04 7.19 -3.28
N LEU A 355 -7.50 6.40 -2.35
CA LEU A 355 -7.09 5.02 -2.60
C LEU A 355 -8.27 4.14 -3.02
N LEU A 356 -9.44 4.32 -2.37
CA LEU A 356 -10.66 3.59 -2.74
C LEU A 356 -11.12 3.95 -4.15
N LEU A 357 -11.19 5.24 -4.49
CA LEU A 357 -11.59 5.70 -5.83
C LEU A 357 -10.59 5.23 -6.89
N TYR A 358 -9.29 5.32 -6.61
CA TYR A 358 -8.23 4.86 -7.50
C TYR A 358 -8.34 3.35 -7.78
N LEU A 359 -8.49 2.54 -6.73
CA LEU A 359 -8.70 1.10 -6.87
C LEU A 359 -9.98 0.78 -7.65
N LEU A 360 -11.06 1.51 -7.39
CA LEU A 360 -12.32 1.38 -8.12
C LEU A 360 -12.15 1.67 -9.61
N VAL A 361 -11.41 2.72 -9.97
CA VAL A 361 -11.14 3.06 -11.37
C VAL A 361 -10.32 1.95 -12.03
N ILE A 362 -9.26 1.46 -11.40
CA ILE A 362 -8.43 0.37 -11.95
C ILE A 362 -9.28 -0.89 -12.18
N VAL A 363 -10.02 -1.32 -11.16
CA VAL A 363 -10.86 -2.52 -11.25
C VAL A 363 -11.97 -2.33 -12.28
N ALA A 364 -12.59 -1.15 -12.34
CA ALA A 364 -13.60 -0.83 -13.34
C ALA A 364 -13.02 -0.87 -14.76
N GLN A 365 -11.84 -0.31 -14.99
CA GLN A 365 -11.15 -0.36 -16.29
C GLN A 365 -10.79 -1.79 -16.67
N PHE A 366 -10.23 -2.57 -15.75
CA PHE A 366 -9.88 -3.98 -15.97
C PHE A 366 -11.12 -4.82 -16.32
N LEU A 367 -12.19 -4.68 -15.55
CA LEU A 367 -13.45 -5.39 -15.78
C LEU A 367 -14.12 -4.95 -17.08
N LEU A 368 -14.07 -3.65 -17.42
CA LEU A 368 -14.60 -3.15 -18.69
C LEU A 368 -13.79 -3.69 -19.88
N ALA A 369 -12.46 -3.73 -19.78
CA ALA A 369 -11.60 -4.27 -20.83
C ALA A 369 -11.81 -5.77 -21.06
N ARG A 370 -12.08 -6.55 -19.99
CA ARG A 370 -12.21 -8.02 -20.09
C ARG A 370 -13.63 -8.53 -20.30
N LEU A 371 -14.62 -7.87 -19.67
CA LEU A 371 -16.02 -8.33 -19.57
C LEU A 371 -17.03 -7.29 -20.10
N GLY A 372 -16.56 -6.13 -20.58
CA GLY A 372 -17.43 -5.05 -21.06
C GLY A 372 -18.37 -4.51 -19.98
N GLY A 373 -19.59 -4.12 -20.38
CA GLY A 373 -20.60 -3.56 -19.47
C GLY A 373 -21.05 -4.52 -18.35
N TRP A 374 -20.97 -5.84 -18.57
CA TRP A 374 -21.29 -6.85 -17.55
C TRP A 374 -20.32 -6.82 -16.37
N GLY A 375 -19.04 -6.50 -16.63
CA GLY A 375 -18.04 -6.32 -15.59
C GLY A 375 -18.37 -5.16 -14.64
N LEU A 376 -18.84 -4.03 -15.19
CA LEU A 376 -19.28 -2.88 -14.40
C LEU A 376 -20.54 -3.19 -13.57
N LEU A 377 -21.53 -3.88 -14.15
CA LEU A 377 -22.72 -4.30 -13.41
C LEU A 377 -22.36 -5.20 -12.23
N GLY A 378 -21.46 -6.17 -12.45
CA GLY A 378 -20.93 -7.04 -11.38
C GLY A 378 -20.24 -6.24 -10.26
N LEU A 379 -19.40 -5.26 -10.63
CA LEU A 379 -18.72 -4.39 -9.66
C LEU A 379 -19.73 -3.59 -8.81
N VAL A 380 -20.76 -3.01 -9.42
CA VAL A 380 -21.82 -2.27 -8.71
C VAL A 380 -22.56 -3.18 -7.72
N ILE A 381 -22.93 -4.39 -8.12
CA ILE A 381 -23.60 -5.36 -7.25
C ILE A 381 -22.71 -5.69 -6.04
N VAL A 382 -21.43 -5.98 -6.26
CA VAL A 382 -20.48 -6.27 -5.18
C VAL A 382 -20.34 -5.08 -4.22
N LEU A 383 -20.26 -3.85 -4.74
CA LEU A 383 -20.19 -2.65 -3.92
C LEU A 383 -21.44 -2.43 -3.08
N VAL A 384 -22.64 -2.64 -3.65
CA VAL A 384 -23.90 -2.54 -2.91
C VAL A 384 -23.94 -3.57 -1.78
N ILE A 385 -23.54 -4.81 -2.03
CA ILE A 385 -23.49 -5.86 -1.01
C ILE A 385 -22.46 -5.53 0.07
N ALA A 386 -21.25 -5.11 -0.30
CA ALA A 386 -20.18 -4.76 0.62
C ALA A 386 -20.54 -3.54 1.50
N MET A 387 -21.20 -2.53 0.91
CA MET A 387 -21.54 -1.29 1.58
C MET A 387 -22.89 -1.34 2.31
N ARG A 388 -23.66 -2.44 2.27
CA ARG A 388 -25.00 -2.53 2.89
C ARG A 388 -25.05 -2.06 4.35
N SER A 389 -24.04 -2.41 5.16
CA SER A 389 -23.93 -2.01 6.57
C SER A 389 -23.56 -0.53 6.73
N GLY A 390 -22.74 0.00 5.83
CA GLY A 390 -22.39 1.41 5.72
C GLY A 390 -23.59 2.26 5.33
N VAL A 391 -24.33 1.86 4.29
CA VAL A 391 -25.56 2.51 3.81
C VAL A 391 -26.62 2.51 4.91
N ALA A 392 -26.84 1.40 5.61
CA ALA A 392 -27.77 1.35 6.74
C ALA A 392 -27.37 2.28 7.91
N THR A 393 -26.06 2.51 8.09
CA THR A 393 -25.55 3.42 9.13
C THR A 393 -25.68 4.88 8.69
N LEU A 394 -25.41 5.18 7.41
CA LEU A 394 -25.66 6.49 6.81
C LEU A 394 -27.14 6.83 6.89
N PHE A 395 -28.04 5.92 6.51
CA PHE A 395 -29.49 6.11 6.56
C PHE A 395 -29.99 6.40 7.97
N ARG A 396 -29.55 5.62 8.97
CA ARG A 396 -29.84 5.92 10.39
C ARG A 396 -29.27 7.29 10.82
N GLY A 397 -28.10 7.65 10.30
CA GLY A 397 -27.46 8.95 10.51
C GLY A 397 -28.26 10.11 9.93
N THR A 398 -28.77 9.99 8.69
CA THR A 398 -29.61 10.99 8.04
C THR A 398 -30.97 11.10 8.71
N VAL A 399 -31.60 10.00 9.11
CA VAL A 399 -32.86 10.05 9.88
C VAL A 399 -32.67 10.80 11.20
N LYS A 400 -31.60 10.52 11.95
CA LYS A 400 -31.24 11.29 13.15
C LYS A 400 -30.95 12.75 12.82
N HIS A 401 -30.26 13.02 11.71
CA HIS A 401 -29.96 14.37 11.25
C HIS A 401 -31.23 15.17 10.93
N ILE A 402 -32.21 14.57 10.26
CA ILE A 402 -33.53 15.17 10.00
C ILE A 402 -34.24 15.52 11.33
N GLY A 403 -34.13 14.64 12.33
CA GLY A 403 -34.62 14.90 13.69
C GLY A 403 -33.98 16.14 14.33
N TYR A 404 -32.66 16.31 14.20
CA TYR A 404 -31.92 17.48 14.70
C TYR A 404 -32.06 18.72 13.81
N MET A 405 -32.36 18.56 12.52
CA MET A 405 -32.57 19.68 11.58
C MET A 405 -33.78 20.52 11.97
N LYS A 406 -34.81 19.97 12.63
CA LYS A 406 -35.91 20.75 13.23
C LYS A 406 -35.40 21.88 14.14
N GLN A 407 -34.23 21.72 14.75
CA GLN A 407 -33.56 22.74 15.57
C GLN A 407 -32.60 23.63 14.75
N ALA A 408 -32.00 23.11 13.68
CA ALA A 408 -31.08 23.86 12.81
C ALA A 408 -31.79 24.87 11.89
N PHE A 409 -33.05 24.63 11.52
CA PHE A 409 -33.90 25.57 10.77
C PHE A 409 -34.12 26.92 11.50
N LYS A 410 -33.83 27.01 12.81
CA LYS A 410 -33.89 28.28 13.55
C LYS A 410 -32.74 29.23 13.23
N ASN A 411 -31.63 28.76 12.64
CA ASN A 411 -30.42 29.58 12.47
C ASN A 411 -30.17 29.93 10.99
N LYS A 412 -30.66 31.11 10.57
CA LYS A 412 -30.70 31.59 9.16
C LYS A 412 -29.36 31.52 8.40
N TYR A 413 -28.24 31.76 9.08
CA TYR A 413 -26.91 31.75 8.46
C TYR A 413 -26.42 30.34 8.08
N ARG A 414 -26.83 29.31 8.82
CA ARG A 414 -26.44 27.92 8.52
C ARG A 414 -27.22 27.37 7.33
N LEU A 415 -28.49 27.74 7.20
CA LEU A 415 -29.32 27.34 6.08
C LEU A 415 -28.79 27.90 4.76
N LEU A 416 -28.37 29.17 4.75
CA LEU A 416 -27.67 29.80 3.63
C LEU A 416 -26.36 29.09 3.26
N ALA A 417 -25.54 28.71 4.25
CA ALA A 417 -24.30 27.97 4.01
C ALA A 417 -24.57 26.59 3.38
N TRP A 418 -25.61 25.87 3.81
CA TRP A 418 -26.02 24.59 3.22
C TRP A 418 -26.51 24.75 1.78
N LEU A 419 -27.33 25.76 1.50
CA LEU A 419 -27.81 26.04 0.14
C LEU A 419 -26.65 26.40 -0.81
N LEU A 420 -25.71 27.23 -0.35
CA LEU A 420 -24.50 27.57 -1.10
C LEU A 420 -23.62 26.34 -1.34
N ALA A 421 -23.42 25.48 -0.34
CA ALA A 421 -22.65 24.25 -0.48
C ALA A 421 -23.31 23.27 -1.47
N LEU A 422 -24.64 23.13 -1.42
CA LEU A 422 -25.37 22.25 -2.32
C LEU A 422 -25.34 22.77 -3.76
N SER A 423 -25.52 24.09 -3.94
CA SER A 423 -25.46 24.75 -5.24
C SER A 423 -24.06 24.68 -5.86
N SER A 424 -23.01 24.87 -5.06
CA SER A 424 -21.61 24.75 -5.53
C SER A 424 -21.23 23.31 -5.87
N LEU A 425 -21.70 22.32 -5.10
CA LEU A 425 -21.51 20.90 -5.43
C LEU A 425 -22.24 20.52 -6.74
N GLY A 426 -23.48 20.99 -6.92
CA GLY A 426 -24.24 20.80 -8.15
C GLY A 426 -23.53 21.41 -9.36
N TYR A 427 -23.04 22.65 -9.22
CA TYR A 427 -22.27 23.30 -10.27
C TYR A 427 -20.96 22.56 -10.59
N GLY A 428 -20.25 22.04 -9.59
CA GLY A 428 -19.02 21.27 -9.80
C GLY A 428 -19.24 19.95 -10.54
N LEU A 429 -20.37 19.27 -10.29
CA LEU A 429 -20.71 17.99 -10.94
C LEU A 429 -21.22 18.16 -12.37
N PHE A 430 -22.02 19.20 -12.65
CA PHE A 430 -22.69 19.36 -13.94
C PHE A 430 -22.11 20.48 -14.81
N GLY A 431 -21.42 21.45 -14.21
CA GLY A 431 -20.88 22.63 -14.90
C GLY A 431 -19.45 22.47 -15.41
N ILE A 432 -18.72 21.43 -14.97
CA ILE A 432 -17.38 21.13 -15.49
C ILE A 432 -17.53 20.13 -16.63
N PRO A 433 -17.40 20.56 -17.91
CA PRO A 433 -17.42 19.62 -19.03
C PRO A 433 -16.23 18.68 -18.88
N PHE A 434 -16.50 17.40 -18.64
CA PHE A 434 -15.47 16.36 -18.62
C PHE A 434 -15.07 16.09 -20.07
N PRO A 435 -13.88 16.52 -20.53
CA PRO A 435 -13.51 16.32 -21.91
C PRO A 435 -13.30 14.81 -22.15
N HIS A 436 -14.16 14.20 -22.96
CA HIS A 436 -13.95 12.85 -23.45
C HIS A 436 -12.74 12.84 -24.39
N ARG A 437 -11.55 12.61 -23.82
CA ARG A 437 -10.33 12.42 -24.60
C ARG A 437 -10.27 10.97 -25.02
N VAL A 438 -10.50 10.71 -26.30
CA VAL A 438 -10.22 9.42 -26.93
C VAL A 438 -8.74 9.43 -27.30
N THR A 439 -7.93 8.62 -26.63
CA THR A 439 -6.54 8.37 -26.98
C THR A 439 -6.47 7.16 -27.89
N GLY A 440 -5.86 7.30 -29.07
CA GLY A 440 -5.62 6.21 -30.01
C GLY A 440 -4.29 6.44 -30.73
N GLU A 441 -3.68 5.36 -31.21
CA GLU A 441 -2.48 5.46 -32.04
C GLU A 441 -2.82 6.11 -33.37
N VAL A 442 -2.25 7.28 -33.64
CA VAL A 442 -2.34 7.95 -34.93
C VAL A 442 -1.17 7.50 -35.77
N THR A 443 -1.40 6.58 -36.70
CA THR A 443 -0.41 6.24 -37.72
C THR A 443 -0.59 7.18 -38.91
N VAL A 444 0.43 8.01 -39.16
CA VAL A 444 0.47 8.86 -40.34
C VAL A 444 1.05 8.03 -41.49
N GLN A 445 0.21 7.68 -42.46
CA GLN A 445 0.64 6.97 -43.67
C GLN A 445 0.62 7.93 -44.88
N PRO A 446 1.56 7.79 -45.83
CA PRO A 446 1.58 8.60 -47.04
C PRO A 446 0.33 8.37 -47.90
N VAL A 447 -0.15 9.41 -48.59
CA VAL A 447 -1.33 9.36 -49.47
C VAL A 447 -1.06 8.53 -50.72
N GLU A 448 0.17 8.59 -51.22
CA GLU A 448 0.71 7.79 -52.32
C GLU A 448 2.08 7.26 -51.90
N GLU A 449 2.29 5.97 -52.07
CA GLU A 449 3.55 5.28 -51.79
C GLU A 449 4.07 4.68 -53.09
N PHE A 450 5.30 5.03 -53.45
CA PHE A 450 6.00 4.46 -54.60
C PHE A 450 7.23 3.71 -54.08
N SER A 451 7.22 2.38 -54.20
CA SER A 451 8.34 1.54 -53.83
C SER A 451 9.00 0.90 -55.05
N LEU A 452 10.32 0.97 -55.07
CA LEU A 452 11.20 0.26 -55.99
C LEU A 452 11.98 -0.75 -55.16
N LEU A 453 11.72 -2.03 -55.39
CA LEU A 453 12.41 -3.11 -54.70
C LEU A 453 13.18 -3.92 -55.72
N LEU A 454 14.47 -4.12 -55.46
CA LEU A 454 15.27 -5.09 -56.19
C LEU A 454 15.15 -6.42 -55.45
N ASN A 455 14.54 -7.42 -56.08
CA ASN A 455 14.39 -8.75 -55.47
C ASN A 455 15.70 -9.56 -55.61
N GLU A 456 15.86 -10.63 -54.83
CA GLU A 456 17.01 -11.55 -54.88
C GLU A 456 17.19 -12.20 -56.27
N PHE A 457 16.13 -12.23 -57.09
CA PHE A 457 16.14 -12.68 -58.48
C PHE A 457 16.50 -11.57 -59.50
N GLY A 458 16.93 -10.39 -59.02
CA GLY A 458 17.23 -9.16 -59.79
C GLY A 458 16.10 -8.70 -60.70
N LEU A 459 14.88 -8.91 -60.25
CA LEU A 459 13.70 -8.28 -60.81
C LEU A 459 13.52 -6.94 -60.11
N LEU A 460 13.44 -5.86 -60.88
CA LEU A 460 13.04 -4.56 -60.37
C LEU A 460 11.52 -4.54 -60.26
N GLU A 461 11.01 -4.59 -59.03
CA GLU A 461 9.59 -4.51 -58.74
C GLU A 461 9.20 -3.06 -58.46
N ARG A 462 8.34 -2.51 -59.32
CA ARG A 462 7.73 -1.18 -59.14
C ARG A 462 6.34 -1.33 -58.55
N ARG A 463 6.11 -0.81 -57.34
CA ARG A 463 4.78 -0.77 -56.71
C ARG A 463 4.33 0.66 -56.48
N LEU A 464 3.19 1.02 -57.03
CA LEU A 464 2.47 2.25 -56.71
C LEU A 464 1.23 1.91 -55.89
N LYS A 465 1.13 2.46 -54.68
CA LYS A 465 0.00 2.27 -53.78
C LYS A 465 -0.63 3.63 -53.48
N LYS A 466 -1.86 3.82 -53.94
CA LYS A 466 -2.64 5.06 -53.74
C LYS A 466 -3.78 4.78 -52.76
N ARG A 467 -3.95 5.65 -51.76
CA ARG A 467 -4.98 5.50 -50.72
C ARG A 467 -6.39 5.47 -51.33
N GLY A 468 -7.20 4.48 -50.93
CA GLY A 468 -8.61 4.36 -51.34
C GLY A 468 -8.85 3.56 -52.63
N ALA A 469 -7.81 3.20 -53.39
CA ALA A 469 -7.95 2.20 -54.43
C ALA A 469 -8.01 0.80 -53.77
N ASN A 470 -8.98 -0.02 -54.16
CA ASN A 470 -8.96 -1.47 -53.92
C ASN A 470 -7.56 -2.03 -54.22
N PRO A 471 -7.09 -3.10 -53.55
CA PRO A 471 -5.69 -3.55 -53.53
C PRO A 471 -5.18 -4.14 -54.86
N GLY A 472 -5.61 -3.63 -56.01
CA GLY A 472 -4.87 -3.73 -57.25
C GLY A 472 -3.66 -2.81 -57.18
N SER A 473 -2.65 -3.18 -56.38
CA SER A 473 -1.32 -2.62 -56.57
C SER A 473 -0.95 -2.84 -58.03
N LYS A 474 -0.78 -1.77 -58.80
CA LYS A 474 -0.18 -1.90 -60.13
C LYS A 474 1.30 -2.21 -59.90
N SER A 475 1.62 -3.49 -59.71
CA SER A 475 2.98 -3.97 -59.75
C SER A 475 3.36 -4.14 -61.22
N SER A 476 4.44 -3.47 -61.62
CA SER A 476 5.08 -3.72 -62.90
C SER A 476 6.42 -4.37 -62.59
N TYR A 477 6.63 -5.56 -63.12
CA TYR A 477 7.90 -6.27 -63.02
C TYR A 477 8.69 -5.95 -64.28
N LEU A 478 9.91 -5.46 -64.11
CA LEU A 478 10.88 -5.41 -65.20
C LEU A 478 11.89 -6.53 -64.95
N GLN A 479 11.94 -7.51 -65.85
CA GLN A 479 12.94 -8.57 -65.79
C GLN A 479 14.26 -8.02 -66.32
N MET A 480 15.26 -7.91 -65.45
CA MET A 480 16.61 -7.51 -65.83
C MET A 480 17.43 -8.78 -66.09
N THR A 481 18.23 -8.79 -67.17
CA THR A 481 19.03 -9.96 -67.53
C THR A 481 20.37 -9.97 -66.80
N SER A 482 20.95 -11.14 -66.53
CA SER A 482 22.04 -11.34 -65.57
C SER A 482 23.36 -10.61 -65.88
N ASN A 483 23.54 -10.09 -67.10
CA ASN A 483 24.73 -9.29 -67.43
C ASN A 483 24.66 -7.85 -66.89
N GLU A 484 23.48 -7.38 -66.45
CA GLU A 484 23.29 -6.01 -65.94
C GLU A 484 23.33 -5.93 -64.40
N MET A 485 23.08 -7.05 -63.70
CA MET A 485 22.91 -7.10 -62.24
C MET A 485 24.13 -6.63 -61.43
N ALA A 486 25.35 -6.83 -61.92
CA ALA A 486 26.56 -6.47 -61.17
C ALA A 486 26.96 -4.99 -61.30
N SER A 487 26.22 -4.20 -62.09
CA SER A 487 26.66 -2.85 -62.47
C SER A 487 25.66 -1.73 -62.16
N LEU A 488 24.42 -2.01 -61.76
CA LEU A 488 23.40 -0.95 -61.65
C LEU A 488 23.30 -0.39 -60.23
N ASP A 489 23.56 0.90 -60.09
CA ASP A 489 23.30 1.67 -58.87
C ASP A 489 22.05 2.56 -59.04
N LEU A 490 21.18 2.56 -58.03
CA LEU A 490 20.03 3.47 -57.97
C LEU A 490 20.43 4.71 -57.16
N ILE A 491 20.55 5.85 -57.82
CA ILE A 491 20.90 7.12 -57.17
C ILE A 491 19.61 7.92 -56.95
N PRO A 492 19.17 8.13 -55.70
CA PRO A 492 18.04 9.01 -55.41
C PRO A 492 18.42 10.47 -55.67
N LEU A 493 17.61 11.19 -56.45
CA LEU A 493 17.81 12.62 -56.72
C LEU A 493 17.14 13.53 -55.69
N ILE A 494 16.34 12.94 -54.80
CA ILE A 494 15.44 13.65 -53.89
C ILE A 494 15.82 13.32 -52.45
N LYS A 495 15.84 14.34 -51.59
CA LYS A 495 16.07 14.24 -50.15
C LYS A 495 14.77 14.41 -49.38
N ASP A 496 14.77 13.99 -48.12
CA ASP A 496 13.63 14.18 -47.20
C ASP A 496 13.15 15.65 -47.20
N ASN A 497 11.83 15.86 -47.18
CA ASN A 497 11.11 17.15 -47.27
C ASN A 497 11.05 17.87 -48.63
N ASN A 498 11.56 17.30 -49.71
CA ASN A 498 11.36 17.89 -51.04
C ASN A 498 9.91 17.70 -51.55
N GLN A 499 9.32 18.77 -52.09
CA GLN A 499 8.02 18.69 -52.77
C GLN A 499 8.20 18.13 -54.19
N VAL A 500 7.53 17.02 -54.46
CA VAL A 500 7.58 16.31 -55.75
C VAL A 500 6.30 16.56 -56.52
N LYS A 501 6.41 16.91 -57.80
CA LYS A 501 5.29 17.04 -58.73
C LYS A 501 5.22 15.82 -59.66
N ASN A 502 4.04 15.59 -60.21
CA ASN A 502 3.85 14.51 -61.17
C ASN A 502 4.68 14.77 -62.43
N GLY A 503 5.54 13.83 -62.81
CA GLY A 503 6.52 13.97 -63.90
C GLY A 503 7.96 14.18 -63.44
N ASP A 504 8.21 14.42 -62.15
CA ASP A 504 9.56 14.59 -61.62
C ASP A 504 10.32 13.26 -61.59
N THR A 505 11.61 13.30 -61.91
CA THR A 505 12.50 12.13 -61.83
C THR A 505 12.98 11.96 -60.40
N LEU A 506 12.56 10.87 -59.74
CA LEU A 506 12.85 10.63 -58.32
C LEU A 506 14.23 10.00 -58.09
N ALA A 507 14.64 9.14 -59.02
CA ALA A 507 15.90 8.42 -58.97
C ALA A 507 16.32 8.07 -60.40
N ILE A 508 17.62 7.92 -60.61
CA ILE A 508 18.20 7.45 -61.87
C ILE A 508 18.90 6.12 -61.61
N LEU A 509 18.72 5.17 -62.52
CA LEU A 509 19.50 3.94 -62.59
C LEU A 509 20.75 4.21 -63.43
N VAL A 510 21.92 4.00 -62.84
CA VAL A 510 23.21 4.20 -63.51
C VAL A 510 23.95 2.88 -63.58
N SER A 511 24.44 2.51 -64.77
CA SER A 511 25.35 1.36 -64.92
C SER A 511 26.79 1.79 -64.71
N ASN A 512 27.43 1.26 -63.68
CA ASN A 512 28.85 1.38 -63.38
C ASN A 512 29.75 0.94 -64.55
N GLN A 513 29.28 0.07 -65.43
CA GLN A 513 30.02 -0.31 -66.63
C GLN A 513 29.99 0.82 -67.67
N VAL A 514 28.80 1.36 -67.97
CA VAL A 514 28.65 2.49 -68.89
C VAL A 514 29.36 3.74 -68.36
N THR A 515 29.30 4.00 -67.05
CA THR A 515 30.04 5.11 -66.43
C THR A 515 31.55 4.96 -66.63
N LYS A 516 32.09 3.75 -66.49
CA LYS A 516 33.52 3.48 -66.74
C LYS A 516 33.90 3.64 -68.21
N GLU A 517 33.06 3.17 -69.13
CA GLU A 517 33.28 3.31 -70.58
C GLU A 517 33.24 4.78 -71.01
N ILE A 518 32.29 5.57 -70.50
CA ILE A 518 32.22 7.02 -70.77
C ILE A 518 33.49 7.71 -70.28
N VAL A 519 33.94 7.42 -69.05
CA VAL A 519 35.18 8.01 -68.50
C VAL A 519 36.41 7.61 -69.33
N ALA A 520 36.49 6.34 -69.75
CA ALA A 520 37.58 5.86 -70.59
C ALA A 520 37.59 6.55 -71.97
N ASN A 521 36.42 6.66 -72.61
CA ASN A 521 36.28 7.31 -73.91
C ASN A 521 36.57 8.81 -73.84
N ILE A 522 36.14 9.50 -72.78
CA ILE A 522 36.48 10.92 -72.56
C ILE A 522 37.99 11.08 -72.41
N ALA A 523 38.65 10.22 -71.63
CA ALA A 523 40.10 10.26 -71.48
C ALA A 523 40.85 9.99 -72.79
N GLU A 524 40.33 9.11 -73.65
CA GLU A 524 40.87 8.93 -75.02
C GLU A 524 40.64 10.17 -75.89
N LEU A 525 39.47 10.80 -75.80
CA LEU A 525 39.12 12.01 -76.54
C LEU A 525 40.05 13.17 -76.16
N ASP A 526 40.25 13.40 -74.86
CA ASP A 526 41.20 14.39 -74.33
C ASP A 526 42.63 14.10 -74.81
N LYS A 527 43.01 12.82 -74.88
CA LYS A 527 44.31 12.42 -75.41
C LYS A 527 44.43 12.74 -76.89
N PHE A 528 43.40 12.47 -77.70
CA PHE A 528 43.40 12.81 -79.12
C PHE A 528 43.42 14.33 -79.35
N GLU A 529 42.67 15.11 -78.56
CA GLU A 529 42.73 16.58 -78.61
C GLU A 529 44.11 17.12 -78.26
N SER A 530 44.76 16.57 -77.23
CA SER A 530 46.13 16.95 -76.86
C SER A 530 47.16 16.64 -77.95
N GLN A 531 46.96 15.55 -78.71
CA GLN A 531 47.82 15.17 -79.83
C GLN A 531 47.57 16.03 -81.08
N LEU A 532 46.35 16.54 -81.27
CA LEU A 532 45.99 17.49 -82.33
C LEU A 532 46.47 18.93 -82.05
N ALA A 533 46.76 19.26 -80.79
CA ALA A 533 47.25 20.57 -80.36
C ALA A 533 48.78 20.72 -80.42
N LEU A 534 49.51 19.65 -80.73
CA LEU A 534 50.97 19.61 -81.02
C LEU A 534 51.19 19.58 -82.54
#